data_AF-E2AQT2-F1
#
_entry.id   AF-E2AQT2-F1
#
_cell.length_a   1.000
_cell.length_b   1.000
_cell.length_c   1.000
_cell.angle_alpha   90.00
_cell.angle_beta   90.00
_cell.angle_gamma   90.00
#
_symmetry.space_group_name_H-M   'P 1'
#
loop_
_entity.id
_entity.type
_entity.pdbx_description
1 polymer ?
#
loop_
_entity_poly.entity_id
_entity_poly.type
_entity_poly.pdbx_seq_one_letter_code
_entity_poly.pdbx_strand_id
1 'polypeptide(L)'
;MSERREEDGALVVPDHQGNLRITVKKTKSILGIAIEGGANTKHPLPRIINIHDNGAAYEAGGLEVGQLILEVDGQKVEGLHHQEVARLIAESFARRDRNEIEFLVVEAKKSNLEPKPTALIFLEA
;
A
#
# COMPACT_ATOMS: atom_id res chain seq x y z
N MET A 1 -10.97 -21.64 -19.75
CA MET A 1 -10.13 -21.72 -18.53
C MET A 1 -9.86 -20.31 -18.02
N SER A 2 -10.61 -19.79 -17.05
CA SER A 2 -10.14 -18.73 -16.12
C SER A 2 -11.26 -18.39 -15.13
N GLU A 3 -11.43 -19.22 -14.10
CA GLU A 3 -12.27 -18.88 -12.92
C GLU A 3 -11.41 -18.68 -11.66
N ARG A 4 -10.07 -18.61 -11.81
CA ARG A 4 -9.12 -18.55 -10.69
C ARG A 4 -8.74 -17.12 -10.23
N ARG A 5 -9.38 -16.06 -10.73
CA ARG A 5 -8.94 -14.68 -10.45
C ARG A 5 -9.46 -14.11 -9.13
N GLU A 6 -10.59 -14.57 -8.62
CA GLU A 6 -11.19 -13.99 -7.39
C GLU A 6 -10.47 -14.44 -6.11
N GLU A 7 -9.83 -15.62 -6.11
CA GLU A 7 -9.12 -16.11 -4.93
C GLU A 7 -7.82 -15.35 -4.65
N ASP A 8 -7.18 -14.76 -5.67
CA ASP A 8 -5.88 -14.09 -5.54
C ASP A 8 -6.00 -12.61 -5.18
N GLY A 9 -7.22 -12.08 -5.14
CA GLY A 9 -7.51 -10.70 -4.73
C GLY A 9 -7.12 -10.44 -3.27
N ALA A 10 -6.76 -9.19 -2.98
CA ALA A 10 -6.47 -8.76 -1.62
C ALA A 10 -7.73 -8.80 -0.77
N LEU A 11 -7.59 -9.32 0.45
CA LEU A 11 -8.63 -9.18 1.47
C LEU A 11 -8.50 -7.79 2.10
N VAL A 12 -9.50 -6.94 1.90
CA VAL A 12 -9.55 -5.58 2.47
C VAL A 12 -10.61 -5.52 3.56
N VAL A 13 -10.18 -5.24 4.79
CA VAL A 13 -11.06 -5.15 5.97
C VAL A 13 -10.88 -3.79 6.63
N PRO A 14 -11.89 -2.91 6.62
CA PRO A 14 -11.83 -1.65 7.36
C PRO A 14 -11.91 -1.91 8.88
N ASP A 15 -11.22 -1.09 9.66
CA ASP A 15 -11.37 -1.07 11.12
C ASP A 15 -12.27 0.09 11.60
N HIS A 16 -12.50 0.15 12.92
CA HIS A 16 -13.34 1.17 13.55
C HIS A 16 -12.70 2.57 13.60
N GLN A 17 -11.41 2.68 13.24
CA GLN A 17 -10.65 3.94 13.22
C GLN A 17 -10.50 4.50 11.79
N GLY A 18 -11.07 3.82 10.79
CA GLY A 18 -10.97 4.21 9.38
C GLY A 18 -9.66 3.77 8.71
N ASN A 19 -8.92 2.83 9.31
CA ASN A 19 -7.79 2.18 8.66
C ASN A 19 -8.27 0.99 7.84
N LEU A 20 -7.44 0.57 6.89
CA LEU A 20 -7.66 -0.63 6.08
C LEU A 20 -6.61 -1.68 6.43
N ARG A 21 -7.07 -2.85 6.82
CA ARG A 21 -6.25 -4.05 6.89
C ARG A 21 -6.30 -4.77 5.55
N ILE A 22 -5.15 -4.89 4.91
CA ILE A 22 -5.03 -5.40 3.54
C ILE A 22 -4.10 -6.60 3.56
N THR A 23 -4.62 -7.76 3.19
CA THR A 23 -3.85 -9.00 3.07
C THR A 23 -3.53 -9.28 1.61
N VAL A 24 -2.25 -9.37 1.29
CA VAL A 24 -1.73 -9.62 -0.06
C VAL A 24 -1.13 -11.03 -0.11
N LYS A 25 -1.67 -11.89 -0.97
CA LYS A 25 -1.08 -13.22 -1.23
C LYS A 25 0.23 -13.09 -2.01
N LYS A 26 1.20 -13.96 -1.72
CA LYS A 26 2.53 -14.00 -2.35
C LYS A 26 2.49 -14.74 -3.69
N THR A 27 1.67 -14.27 -4.62
CA THR A 27 1.42 -14.92 -5.91
C THR A 27 2.55 -14.69 -6.93
N LYS A 28 3.43 -13.72 -6.68
CA LYS A 28 4.59 -13.37 -7.51
C LYS A 28 5.90 -13.51 -6.74
N SER A 29 7.02 -13.47 -7.47
CA SER A 29 8.38 -13.49 -6.89
C SER A 29 8.74 -12.22 -6.13
N ILE A 30 8.02 -11.11 -6.37
CA ILE A 30 8.22 -9.82 -5.71
C ILE A 30 6.88 -9.29 -5.19
N LEU A 31 6.92 -8.54 -4.09
CA LEU A 31 5.76 -7.79 -3.62
C LEU A 31 5.41 -6.65 -4.58
N GLY A 32 6.43 -5.91 -5.03
CA GLY A 32 6.29 -4.85 -6.04
C GLY A 32 5.77 -3.52 -5.51
N ILE A 33 6.05 -3.13 -4.27
CA ILE A 33 5.79 -1.77 -3.78
C ILE A 33 7.10 -1.00 -3.61
N ALA A 34 7.05 0.32 -3.83
CA ALA A 34 8.08 1.24 -3.42
C ALA A 34 7.54 2.16 -2.32
N ILE A 35 8.37 2.45 -1.32
CA ILE A 35 8.02 3.31 -0.19
C ILE A 35 8.97 4.50 -0.07
N GLU A 36 8.46 5.60 0.46
CA GLU A 36 9.27 6.68 1.03
C GLU A 36 8.92 6.89 2.50
N GLY A 37 9.68 7.72 3.21
CA GLY A 37 9.42 8.04 4.61
C GLY A 37 10.12 7.10 5.60
N GLY A 38 9.77 7.24 6.87
CA GLY A 38 10.45 6.64 8.02
C GLY A 38 10.88 7.71 9.03
N ALA A 39 11.07 7.33 10.29
CA ALA A 39 11.25 8.25 11.41
C ALA A 39 12.46 9.20 11.28
N ASN A 40 13.46 8.82 10.48
CA ASN A 40 14.64 9.63 10.19
C ASN A 40 14.52 10.50 8.92
N THR A 41 13.30 10.73 8.43
CA THR A 41 13.02 11.50 7.21
C THR A 41 12.02 12.63 7.47
N LYS A 42 11.74 13.45 6.45
CA LYS A 42 10.69 14.50 6.52
C LYS A 42 9.29 13.93 6.79
N HIS A 43 9.05 12.66 6.42
CA HIS A 43 7.77 11.98 6.59
C HIS A 43 7.97 10.79 7.54
N PRO A 44 7.60 10.91 8.83
CA PRO A 44 7.93 9.89 9.82
C PRO A 44 7.24 8.54 9.55
N LEU A 45 6.04 8.56 8.96
CA LEU A 45 5.34 7.34 8.54
C LEU A 45 5.70 6.97 7.09
N PRO A 46 5.92 5.67 6.81
CA PRO A 46 6.15 5.19 5.46
C PRO A 46 4.93 5.38 4.56
N ARG A 47 5.15 5.79 3.32
CA ARG A 47 4.12 6.00 2.29
C ARG A 47 4.42 5.16 1.06
N ILE A 48 3.41 4.51 0.50
CA ILE A 48 3.52 3.83 -0.80
C ILE A 48 3.59 4.90 -1.90
N ILE A 49 4.66 4.88 -2.70
CA ILE A 49 4.88 5.84 -3.80
C ILE A 49 4.76 5.22 -5.19
N ASN A 50 4.85 3.90 -5.28
CA ASN A 50 4.67 3.17 -6.52
C ASN A 50 4.23 1.74 -6.25
N ILE A 51 3.45 1.18 -7.17
CA ILE A 51 3.08 -0.24 -7.21
C ILE A 51 3.41 -0.76 -8.61
N HIS A 52 4.33 -1.72 -8.68
CA HIS A 52 4.79 -2.33 -9.92
C HIS A 52 3.79 -3.38 -10.40
N ASP A 53 3.39 -3.27 -11.67
CA ASP A 53 2.45 -4.15 -12.37
C ASP A 53 2.79 -5.64 -12.33
N ASN A 54 4.06 -5.98 -12.20
CA ASN A 54 4.56 -7.35 -12.12
C ASN A 54 4.64 -7.89 -10.67
N GLY A 55 4.20 -7.12 -9.67
CA GLY A 55 4.23 -7.49 -8.26
C GLY A 55 2.96 -8.13 -7.74
N ALA A 56 3.09 -8.87 -6.63
CA ALA A 56 1.97 -9.48 -5.93
C ALA A 56 0.96 -8.44 -5.42
N ALA A 57 1.43 -7.26 -4.98
CA ALA A 57 0.56 -6.16 -4.54
C ALA A 57 -0.33 -5.62 -5.66
N TYR A 58 0.20 -5.54 -6.89
CA TYR A 58 -0.60 -5.13 -8.04
C TYR A 58 -1.64 -6.19 -8.43
N GLU A 59 -1.23 -7.45 -8.48
CA GLU A 59 -2.13 -8.54 -8.85
C GLU A 59 -3.27 -8.74 -7.84
N ALA A 60 -2.97 -8.64 -6.55
CA ALA A 60 -3.98 -8.74 -5.51
C ALA A 60 -4.92 -7.52 -5.48
N GLY A 61 -4.41 -6.33 -5.82
CA GLY A 61 -5.12 -5.07 -5.63
C GLY A 61 -5.23 -4.66 -4.15
N GLY A 62 -6.07 -3.68 -3.85
CA GLY A 62 -6.33 -3.19 -2.48
C GLY A 62 -5.31 -2.16 -1.96
N LEU A 63 -4.00 -2.40 -2.12
CA LEU A 63 -2.99 -1.38 -1.83
C LEU A 63 -3.01 -0.28 -2.91
N GLU A 64 -2.85 0.97 -2.49
CA GLU A 64 -2.88 2.14 -3.37
C GLU A 64 -1.69 3.08 -3.13
N VAL A 65 -1.26 3.76 -4.19
CA VAL A 65 -0.26 4.83 -4.09
C VAL A 65 -0.82 5.97 -3.22
N GLY A 66 0.00 6.44 -2.29
CA GLY A 66 -0.33 7.48 -1.34
C GLY A 66 -0.76 6.98 0.04
N GLN A 67 -1.12 5.69 0.18
CA GLN A 67 -1.46 5.11 1.47
C GLN A 67 -0.25 5.16 2.42
N LEU A 68 -0.53 5.45 3.69
CA LEU A 68 0.47 5.41 4.76
C LEU A 68 0.41 4.07 5.46
N ILE A 69 1.58 3.44 5.65
CA ILE A 69 1.70 2.15 6.32
C ILE A 69 1.83 2.40 7.82
N LEU A 70 0.99 1.74 8.61
CA LEU A 70 1.00 1.75 10.07
C LEU A 70 1.60 0.46 10.64
N GLU A 71 1.25 -0.69 10.04
CA GLU A 71 1.74 -1.99 10.48
C GLU A 71 2.05 -2.92 9.29
N VAL A 72 2.99 -3.83 9.51
CA VAL A 72 3.32 -4.95 8.61
C VAL A 72 3.29 -6.23 9.44
N ASP A 73 2.42 -7.17 9.08
CA ASP A 73 2.16 -8.40 9.86
C ASP A 73 1.95 -8.14 11.37
N GLY A 74 1.20 -7.08 11.70
CA GLY A 74 0.91 -6.67 13.07
C GLY A 74 2.07 -5.97 13.80
N GLN A 75 3.22 -5.75 13.15
CA GLN A 75 4.31 -4.96 13.72
C GLN A 75 4.19 -3.49 13.31
N LYS A 76 4.12 -2.60 14.32
CA LYS A 76 4.06 -1.16 14.10
C LYS A 76 5.34 -0.63 13.46
N VAL A 77 5.18 0.25 12.48
CA VAL A 77 6.31 0.90 11.78
C VAL A 77 6.65 2.28 12.33
N GLU A 78 5.82 2.83 13.22
CA GLU A 78 6.08 4.11 13.88
C GLU A 78 7.41 4.06 14.65
N GLY A 79 8.26 5.08 14.44
CA GLY A 79 9.57 5.17 15.06
C GLY A 79 10.69 4.42 14.32
N LEU A 80 10.37 3.54 13.37
CA LEU A 80 11.36 2.83 12.56
C LEU A 80 11.96 3.77 11.50
N HIS A 81 13.28 3.69 11.30
CA HIS A 81 13.95 4.35 10.20
C HIS A 81 13.55 3.72 8.86
N HIS A 82 13.71 4.47 7.77
CA HIS A 82 13.36 4.02 6.42
C HIS A 82 13.87 2.60 6.09
N GLN A 83 15.14 2.33 6.39
CA GLN A 83 15.78 1.04 6.12
C GLN A 83 15.20 -0.10 6.96
N GLU A 84 14.78 0.17 8.19
CA GLU A 84 14.19 -0.83 9.09
C GLU A 84 12.79 -1.23 8.60
N VAL A 85 12.00 -0.26 8.12
CA VAL A 85 10.70 -0.53 7.50
C VAL A 85 10.87 -1.35 6.23
N ALA A 86 11.78 -0.95 5.34
CA ALA A 86 12.04 -1.69 4.10
C ALA A 86 12.47 -3.14 4.39
N ARG A 87 13.34 -3.32 5.40
CA ARG A 87 13.78 -4.63 5.86
C ARG A 87 12.61 -5.46 6.42
N LEU A 88 11.77 -4.87 7.27
CA LEU A 88 10.60 -5.55 7.83
C LEU A 88 9.67 -6.07 6.73
N ILE A 89 9.33 -5.24 5.74
CA ILE A 89 8.50 -5.65 4.59
C ILE A 89 9.15 -6.79 3.81
N ALA A 90 10.45 -6.67 3.52
CA ALA A 90 11.19 -7.68 2.77
C ALA A 90 11.25 -9.03 3.51
N GLU A 91 11.52 -9.01 4.81
CA GLU A 91 11.56 -10.22 5.65
C GLU A 91 10.16 -10.85 5.76
N SER A 92 9.12 -10.05 6.01
CA SER A 92 7.72 -10.51 6.00
C SER A 92 7.32 -11.18 4.69
N PHE A 93 7.70 -10.60 3.55
CA PHE A 93 7.42 -11.21 2.25
C PHE A 93 8.25 -12.48 2.01
N ALA A 94 9.50 -12.54 2.48
CA ALA A 94 10.38 -13.71 2.31
C ALA A 94 10.03 -14.91 3.23
N ARG A 95 9.26 -14.69 4.30
CA ARG A 95 8.78 -15.76 5.20
C ARG A 95 8.08 -16.87 4.43
N ARG A 96 8.48 -18.12 4.66
CA ARG A 96 7.96 -19.32 3.97
C ARG A 96 6.84 -20.03 4.73
N ASP A 97 6.67 -19.71 6.00
CA ASP A 97 5.62 -20.24 6.87
C ASP A 97 4.25 -19.58 6.64
N ARG A 98 4.21 -18.46 5.91
CA ARG A 98 2.99 -17.79 5.45
C ARG A 98 3.08 -17.46 3.97
N ASN A 99 1.99 -17.69 3.24
CA ASN A 99 1.85 -17.39 1.80
C ASN A 99 1.25 -16.00 1.53
N GLU A 100 1.18 -15.13 2.54
CA GLU A 100 0.58 -13.80 2.48
C GLU A 100 1.37 -12.84 3.38
N ILE A 101 1.16 -11.55 3.16
CA ILE A 101 1.64 -10.44 3.99
C ILE A 101 0.46 -9.52 4.29
N GLU A 102 0.33 -9.09 5.54
CA GLU A 102 -0.72 -8.16 5.96
C GLU A 102 -0.16 -6.75 6.16
N PHE A 103 -0.89 -5.75 5.71
CA PHE A 103 -0.63 -4.34 5.97
C PHE A 103 -1.80 -3.72 6.73
N LEU A 104 -1.50 -2.89 7.73
CA LEU A 104 -2.46 -1.90 8.22
C LEU A 104 -2.07 -0.56 7.58
N VAL A 105 -2.98 0.03 6.83
CA VAL A 105 -2.77 1.31 6.16
C VAL A 105 -3.88 2.30 6.48
N VAL A 106 -3.58 3.58 6.31
CA VAL A 106 -4.59 4.64 6.27
C VAL A 106 -4.83 5.00 4.81
N GLU A 107 -6.09 5.28 4.46
CA GLU A 107 -6.40 5.87 3.16
C GLU A 107 -5.51 7.09 2.93
N ALA A 108 -4.99 7.22 1.70
CA ALA A 108 -4.38 8.47 1.30
C ALA A 108 -5.46 9.54 1.45
N LYS A 109 -5.27 10.53 2.35
CA LYS A 109 -6.04 11.77 2.20
C LYS A 109 -5.80 12.17 0.76
N LYS A 110 -6.85 12.17 -0.08
CA LYS A 110 -6.80 12.80 -1.40
C LYS A 110 -6.43 14.25 -1.12
N SER A 111 -5.13 14.52 -1.04
CA SER A 111 -4.65 15.88 -1.10
C SER A 111 -5.22 16.40 -2.41
N ASN A 112 -5.65 17.65 -2.38
CA ASN A 112 -6.34 18.36 -3.45
C ASN A 112 -5.43 18.59 -4.68
N LEU A 113 -4.70 17.55 -5.11
CA LEU A 113 -3.77 17.42 -6.21
C LEU A 113 -4.41 16.76 -7.44
N GLU A 114 -5.66 16.31 -7.35
CA GLU A 114 -6.51 16.34 -8.54
C GLU A 114 -6.58 17.83 -8.95
N PRO A 115 -6.14 18.24 -10.16
CA PRO A 115 -6.47 19.56 -10.63
C PRO A 115 -7.99 19.64 -10.59
N LYS A 116 -8.55 20.47 -9.71
CA LYS A 116 -9.97 20.79 -9.82
C LYS A 116 -10.12 21.35 -11.24
N PRO A 117 -11.02 20.82 -12.08
CA PRO A 117 -11.43 21.53 -13.28
C PRO A 117 -12.25 22.74 -12.80
N THR A 118 -11.58 23.73 -12.22
CA THR A 118 -12.20 24.98 -11.81
C THR A 118 -11.81 26.01 -12.85
N ALA A 119 -12.85 26.43 -13.58
CA ALA A 119 -12.87 27.53 -14.55
C ALA A 119 -12.31 27.24 -15.95
N LEU A 120 -12.94 26.31 -16.67
CA LEU A 120 -13.21 26.59 -18.09
C LEU A 120 -14.55 27.33 -18.16
N ILE A 121 -14.51 28.65 -18.13
CA ILE A 121 -15.63 29.48 -18.57
C ILE A 121 -15.47 29.61 -20.08
N PHE A 122 -16.30 28.93 -20.86
CA PHE A 122 -16.46 29.27 -22.26
C PHE A 122 -17.28 30.55 -22.32
N LEU A 123 -16.62 31.68 -22.60
CA LEU A 123 -17.30 32.89 -23.05
C LEU A 123 -17.53 32.71 -24.55
N GLU A 124 -18.76 32.41 -24.94
CA GLU A 124 -19.18 32.51 -26.33
C GLU A 124 -19.34 33.99 -26.71
N ALA A 125 -18.97 34.32 -27.96
CA ALA A 125 -19.01 35.66 -28.54
C ALA A 125 -20.40 36.01 -29.10
#